data_AF-A0A2E5YF58-F1
#
_entry.id   AF-A0A2E5YF58-F1
#
_cell.length_a   1.000
_cell.length_b   1.000
_cell.length_c   1.000
_cell.angle_alpha   90.00
_cell.angle_beta   90.00
_cell.angle_gamma   90.00
#
_symmetry.space_group_name_H-M   'P 1'
#
loop_
_entity.id
_entity.type
_entity.pdbx_description
1 polymer ?
#
loop_
_entity_poly.entity_id
_entity_poly.type
_entity_poly.pdbx_seq_one_letter_code
_entity_poly.pdbx_strand_id
1 'polypeptide(L)'
;MLTAILSQYDRQRFAGAVEALVGILEAMETVDYRIIVVDNREERSGSSSITERLYHIGGDNSNREFSAFDRGLSFARSQGFHQEVFLLVTDAYMAYGKGFLELINQDVVQAAIKWQACIGWVDAFPHPVGYFGREYREWIRSSFVFVPAEHVSSIEPLAYPIPAESIFSGEPNQPFVDDSPISERLQRYLCEWLLERDETESELEEGWHSKFKLTGETYPNFEAKVTAILREQLLSVRLREAGVPVFDFRLFPLLAREEGTNPIGLDAPPEEWQWLGWQQASSPPPVHGAVRGCLDRADFPPQLRRGTEARLKVEGWAVAPTGPEQVQIRVGDWVLSHQQCDLRRDDLADELADTRCGFSVDLPLGDLPLGEHRVRIEWIKAATSRDLGQLQVLASFTFDPKRVFIPDFSGGSEPIPIEITGEVESDLEVEGVRLLVSGKEIESASVLSLRGRKPTGGYLYDARVSGHCL
;
A
#
# COMPACT_ATOMS: atom_id res chain seq x y z
N MET A 1 2.51 -14.42 -4.73
CA MET A 1 1.96 -15.18 -3.59
C MET A 1 2.86 -15.04 -2.37
N LEU A 2 2.29 -14.65 -1.24
CA LEU A 2 2.93 -14.57 0.07
C LEU A 2 2.63 -15.81 0.91
N THR A 3 3.63 -16.36 1.61
CA THR A 3 3.41 -17.41 2.63
C THR A 3 3.85 -16.92 4.00
N ALA A 4 2.91 -16.73 4.92
CA ALA A 4 3.20 -16.40 6.30
C ALA A 4 3.47 -17.66 7.12
N ILE A 5 4.57 -17.66 7.86
CA ILE A 5 4.91 -18.66 8.86
C ILE A 5 4.78 -18.00 10.22
N LEU A 6 3.71 -18.33 10.92
CA LEU A 6 3.42 -17.82 12.24
C LEU A 6 3.92 -18.79 13.30
N SER A 7 4.95 -18.39 14.04
CA SER A 7 5.38 -19.06 15.26
C SER A 7 4.44 -18.69 16.40
N GLN A 8 3.63 -19.65 16.85
CA GLN A 8 2.72 -19.49 17.97
C GLN A 8 3.35 -20.07 19.24
N TYR A 9 3.63 -19.21 20.22
CA TYR A 9 4.31 -19.57 21.47
C TYR A 9 3.37 -19.49 22.67
N ASP A 10 2.50 -18.47 22.72
CA ASP A 10 1.59 -18.24 23.84
C ASP A 10 0.19 -17.81 23.40
N ARG A 11 -0.62 -18.82 23.04
CA ARG A 11 -2.05 -18.69 22.68
C ARG A 11 -2.88 -17.91 23.71
N GLN A 12 -2.53 -17.98 25.00
CA GLN A 12 -3.29 -17.31 26.04
C GLN A 12 -2.92 -15.84 26.12
N ARG A 13 -1.62 -15.53 26.12
CA ARG A 13 -1.13 -14.15 26.17
C ARG A 13 -1.45 -13.37 24.90
N PHE A 14 -1.39 -14.02 23.75
CA PHE A 14 -1.60 -13.42 22.42
C PHE A 14 -2.83 -14.02 21.73
N ALA A 15 -3.93 -14.16 22.46
CA ALA A 15 -5.20 -14.61 21.91
C ALA A 15 -5.65 -13.69 20.76
N GLY A 16 -6.12 -14.27 19.65
CA GLY A 16 -6.53 -13.51 18.47
C GLY A 16 -5.40 -13.20 17.47
N ALA A 17 -4.15 -13.62 17.74
CA ALA A 17 -3.02 -13.30 16.87
C ALA A 17 -3.14 -13.88 15.46
N VAL A 18 -3.79 -15.04 15.29
CA VAL A 18 -4.01 -15.65 13.97
C VAL A 18 -5.07 -14.85 13.20
N GLU A 19 -6.18 -14.55 13.86
CA GLU A 19 -7.31 -13.80 13.32
C GLU A 19 -6.90 -12.38 12.92
N ALA A 20 -6.09 -11.72 13.74
CA ALA A 20 -5.54 -10.41 13.42
C ALA A 20 -4.60 -10.45 12.21
N LEU A 21 -3.78 -11.51 12.08
CA LEU A 21 -2.89 -11.66 10.93
C LEU A 21 -3.69 -11.92 9.65
N VAL A 22 -4.74 -12.75 9.74
CA VAL A 22 -5.69 -12.94 8.64
C VAL A 22 -6.29 -11.60 8.23
N GLY A 23 -6.80 -10.80 9.16
CA GLY A 23 -7.38 -9.49 8.85
C GLY A 23 -6.39 -8.51 8.19
N ILE A 24 -5.12 -8.51 8.61
CA ILE A 24 -4.06 -7.70 7.97
C ILE A 24 -3.85 -8.14 6.52
N LEU A 25 -3.77 -9.45 6.27
CA LEU A 25 -3.51 -9.99 4.93
C LEU A 25 -4.74 -9.87 4.01
N GLU A 26 -5.96 -10.02 4.54
CA GLU A 26 -7.21 -9.81 3.79
C GLU A 26 -7.40 -8.36 3.34
N ALA A 27 -6.88 -7.40 4.10
CA ALA A 27 -6.91 -5.98 3.72
C ALA A 27 -5.99 -5.65 2.52
N MET A 28 -5.10 -6.57 2.12
CA MET A 28 -4.20 -6.41 0.98
C MET A 28 -4.88 -6.92 -0.31
N GLU A 29 -5.65 -6.07 -0.98
CA GLU A 29 -6.50 -6.44 -2.13
C GLU A 29 -5.76 -7.17 -3.27
N THR A 30 -4.46 -6.88 -3.44
CA THR A 30 -3.64 -7.39 -4.55
C THR A 30 -2.71 -8.54 -4.16
N VAL A 31 -2.67 -8.94 -2.88
CA VAL A 31 -1.73 -9.93 -2.37
C VAL A 31 -2.46 -11.24 -2.07
N ASP A 32 -2.24 -12.27 -2.89
CA ASP A 32 -2.66 -13.63 -2.53
C ASP A 32 -1.74 -14.20 -1.45
N TYR A 33 -2.31 -14.84 -0.44
CA TYR A 33 -1.58 -15.30 0.73
C TYR A 33 -2.00 -16.69 1.23
N ARG A 34 -1.09 -17.29 1.99
CA ARG A 34 -1.30 -18.51 2.78
C ARG A 34 -0.65 -18.33 4.14
N ILE A 35 -1.20 -18.96 5.17
CA ILE A 35 -0.68 -18.96 6.54
C ILE A 35 -0.40 -20.39 6.98
N ILE A 36 0.80 -20.60 7.53
CA ILE A 36 1.22 -21.82 8.23
C ILE A 36 1.43 -21.43 9.68
N VAL A 37 0.53 -21.89 10.55
CA VAL A 37 0.66 -21.73 12.00
C VAL A 37 1.48 -22.90 12.52
N VAL A 38 2.60 -22.57 13.16
CA VAL A 38 3.49 -23.54 13.81
C VAL A 38 3.31 -23.38 15.32
N ASP A 39 2.59 -24.32 15.94
CA ASP A 39 2.36 -24.29 17.38
C ASP A 39 3.50 -24.97 18.14
N ASN A 40 4.33 -24.17 18.80
CA ASN A 40 5.45 -24.65 19.59
C ASN A 40 5.05 -25.36 20.90
N ARG A 41 3.75 -25.39 21.26
CA ARG A 41 3.23 -26.17 22.39
C ARG A 41 2.81 -27.58 22.02
N GLU A 42 2.57 -27.86 20.74
CA GLU A 42 2.15 -29.18 20.25
C GLU A 42 3.36 -30.01 19.78
N GLU A 43 3.34 -31.31 20.05
CA GLU A 43 4.40 -32.22 19.60
C GLU A 43 4.47 -32.26 18.06
N ARG A 44 5.66 -32.56 17.51
CA ARG A 44 5.97 -32.51 16.07
C ARG A 44 5.05 -33.36 15.17
N SER A 45 4.27 -34.28 15.73
CA SER A 45 3.36 -35.19 15.02
C SER A 45 1.97 -34.60 14.84
N GLY A 46 1.73 -34.01 13.68
CA GLY A 46 0.40 -33.57 13.25
C GLY A 46 0.48 -32.41 12.27
N SER A 47 -0.27 -32.51 11.19
CA SER A 47 -0.60 -31.38 10.32
C SER A 47 -2.07 -31.45 10.00
N SER A 48 -2.79 -30.34 10.18
CA SER A 48 -4.18 -30.20 9.76
C SER A 48 -4.32 -28.99 8.85
N SER A 49 -5.03 -29.19 7.73
CA SER A 49 -5.56 -28.08 6.95
C SER A 49 -6.81 -27.60 7.67
N ILE A 50 -6.83 -26.34 8.09
CA ILE A 50 -8.05 -25.72 8.66
C ILE A 50 -8.91 -25.20 7.50
N THR A 51 -8.27 -24.54 6.54
CA THR A 51 -8.87 -24.12 5.27
C THR A 51 -7.88 -24.38 4.13
N GLU A 52 -8.19 -23.96 2.90
CA GLU A 52 -7.25 -23.99 1.76
C GLU A 52 -6.07 -23.01 1.91
N ARG A 53 -6.22 -21.99 2.77
CA ARG A 53 -5.23 -20.93 3.00
C ARG A 53 -4.59 -20.97 4.39
N LEU A 54 -5.11 -21.78 5.31
CA LEU A 54 -4.66 -21.85 6.70
C LEU A 54 -4.31 -23.28 7.09
N TYR A 55 -3.05 -23.47 7.43
CA TYR A 55 -2.48 -24.75 7.87
C TYR A 55 -2.03 -24.63 9.32
N HIS A 56 -2.19 -25.71 10.08
CA HIS A 56 -1.74 -25.81 11.45
C HIS A 56 -0.83 -27.04 11.61
N ILE A 57 0.38 -26.82 12.13
CA ILE A 57 1.37 -27.90 12.32
C ILE A 57 2.01 -27.81 13.71
N GLY A 58 2.40 -28.97 14.24
CA GLY A 58 3.18 -29.06 15.46
C GLY A 58 4.60 -28.52 15.28
N GLY A 59 5.04 -27.72 16.25
CA GLY A 59 6.31 -27.05 16.27
C GLY A 59 7.42 -27.79 17.01
N ASP A 60 8.48 -27.03 17.27
CA ASP A 60 9.64 -27.44 18.06
C ASP A 60 10.14 -26.21 18.79
N ASN A 61 10.05 -26.20 20.11
CA ASN A 61 10.45 -25.05 20.91
C ASN A 61 11.95 -25.05 21.26
N SER A 62 12.76 -25.94 20.68
CA SER A 62 14.20 -26.09 21.00
C SER A 62 15.01 -24.81 20.78
N ASN A 63 14.64 -24.02 19.77
CA ASN A 63 15.26 -22.73 19.45
C ASN A 63 14.20 -21.62 19.34
N ARG A 64 13.11 -21.75 20.09
CA ARG A 64 11.94 -20.85 20.10
C ARG A 64 11.37 -20.61 18.70
N GLU A 65 11.22 -19.35 18.27
CA GLU A 65 10.62 -19.00 16.99
C GLU A 65 11.43 -19.47 15.79
N PHE A 66 12.76 -19.58 15.92
CA PHE A 66 13.63 -19.93 14.79
C PHE A 66 13.45 -21.39 14.35
N SER A 67 13.26 -22.31 15.29
CA SER A 67 12.93 -23.71 14.97
C SER A 67 11.51 -23.84 14.42
N ALA A 68 10.58 -22.98 14.85
CA ALA A 68 9.26 -22.90 14.26
C ALA A 68 9.31 -22.41 12.81
N PHE A 69 10.14 -21.40 12.51
CA PHE A 69 10.34 -20.90 11.15
C PHE A 69 10.94 -21.97 10.24
N ASP A 70 12.02 -22.64 10.65
CA ASP A 70 12.61 -23.75 9.89
C ASP A 70 11.58 -24.87 9.63
N ARG A 71 10.75 -25.18 10.63
CA ARG A 71 9.67 -26.17 10.50
C ARG A 71 8.61 -25.74 9.48
N GLY A 72 8.17 -24.49 9.54
CA GLY A 72 7.20 -23.92 8.59
C GLY A 72 7.75 -23.87 7.15
N LEU A 73 9.01 -23.47 6.98
CA LEU A 73 9.70 -23.44 5.69
C LEU A 73 9.86 -24.85 5.10
N SER A 74 10.21 -25.83 5.94
CA SER A 74 10.29 -27.24 5.55
C SER A 74 8.91 -27.78 5.15
N PHE A 75 7.86 -27.45 5.90
CA PHE A 75 6.49 -27.84 5.59
C PHE A 75 6.04 -27.24 4.25
N ALA A 76 6.22 -25.94 4.03
CA ALA A 76 5.86 -25.28 2.77
C ALA A 76 6.52 -25.95 1.55
N ARG A 77 7.82 -26.28 1.67
CA ARG A 77 8.54 -27.01 0.63
C ARG A 77 8.00 -28.42 0.42
N SER A 78 7.67 -29.15 1.49
CA SER A 78 7.11 -30.51 1.41
C SER A 78 5.76 -30.56 0.70
N GLN A 79 4.99 -29.47 0.78
CA GLN A 79 3.69 -29.33 0.12
C GLN A 79 3.81 -28.81 -1.33
N GLY A 80 5.02 -28.48 -1.79
CA GLY A 80 5.23 -27.90 -3.12
C GLY A 80 4.64 -26.51 -3.28
N PHE A 81 4.54 -25.73 -2.20
CA PHE A 81 4.04 -24.37 -2.29
C PHE A 81 5.01 -23.48 -3.09
N HIS A 82 4.44 -22.68 -3.98
CA HIS A 82 5.12 -21.61 -4.69
C HIS A 82 4.84 -20.29 -3.97
N GLN A 83 5.90 -19.55 -3.65
CA GLN A 83 5.83 -18.26 -3.00
C GLN A 83 6.95 -17.37 -3.52
N GLU A 84 6.67 -16.08 -3.60
CA GLU A 84 7.65 -15.04 -3.97
C GLU A 84 8.30 -14.45 -2.72
N VAL A 85 7.55 -14.41 -1.62
CA VAL A 85 7.98 -13.87 -0.34
C VAL A 85 7.40 -14.70 0.81
N PHE A 86 8.22 -14.88 1.84
CA PHE A 86 7.79 -15.40 3.13
C PHE A 86 7.59 -14.25 4.10
N LEU A 87 6.56 -14.35 4.93
CA LEU A 87 6.44 -13.53 6.13
C LEU A 87 6.78 -14.41 7.34
N LEU A 88 7.90 -14.16 8.00
CA LEU A 88 8.23 -14.79 9.28
C LEU A 88 7.67 -13.90 10.39
N VAL A 89 6.79 -14.46 11.22
CA VAL A 89 6.06 -13.68 12.24
C VAL A 89 5.89 -14.51 13.51
N THR A 90 6.01 -13.86 14.67
CA THR A 90 5.72 -14.48 15.98
C THR A 90 4.46 -13.86 16.54
N ASP A 91 3.65 -14.62 17.29
CA ASP A 91 2.42 -14.11 17.94
C ASP A 91 2.63 -12.89 18.85
N ALA A 92 3.87 -12.67 19.32
CA ALA A 92 4.26 -11.47 20.06
C ALA A 92 4.10 -10.16 19.28
N TYR A 93 3.91 -10.20 17.96
CA TYR A 93 3.67 -9.00 17.14
C TYR A 93 2.46 -8.17 17.61
N MET A 94 1.49 -8.83 18.26
CA MET A 94 0.31 -8.20 18.86
C MET A 94 0.66 -7.17 19.95
N ALA A 95 1.86 -7.24 20.54
CA ALA A 95 2.30 -6.31 21.58
C ALA A 95 2.75 -4.94 21.07
N TYR A 96 3.02 -4.77 19.77
CA TYR A 96 3.59 -3.53 19.21
C TYR A 96 2.55 -2.42 18.92
N GLY A 97 1.27 -2.71 19.09
CA GLY A 97 0.19 -1.73 18.97
C GLY A 97 -0.13 -1.30 17.53
N LYS A 98 -1.16 -0.46 17.40
CA LYS A 98 -1.78 -0.11 16.10
C LYS A 98 -0.81 0.58 15.14
N GLY A 99 0.02 1.51 15.64
CA GLY A 99 0.94 2.28 14.80
C GLY A 99 1.97 1.41 14.08
N PHE A 100 2.43 0.32 14.72
CA PHE A 100 3.29 -0.66 14.08
C PHE A 100 2.55 -1.44 12.99
N LEU A 101 1.33 -1.92 13.28
CA LEU A 101 0.54 -2.69 12.32
C LEU A 101 0.13 -1.87 11.08
N GLU A 102 -0.07 -0.55 11.23
CA GLU A 102 -0.34 0.36 10.11
C GLU A 102 0.84 0.49 9.12
N LEU A 103 2.07 0.14 9.55
CA LEU A 103 3.23 0.08 8.65
C LEU A 103 3.19 -1.14 7.73
N ILE A 104 2.35 -2.14 8.04
CA ILE A 104 2.30 -3.41 7.32
C ILE A 104 1.15 -3.33 6.31
N ASN A 105 1.50 -3.12 5.04
CA ASN A 105 0.51 -2.97 3.98
C ASN A 105 1.00 -3.63 2.68
N GLN A 106 0.17 -3.59 1.64
CA GLN A 106 0.47 -4.20 0.35
C GLN A 106 1.73 -3.62 -0.31
N ASP A 107 2.02 -2.33 -0.10
CA ASP A 107 3.15 -1.67 -0.75
C ASP A 107 4.48 -2.20 -0.22
N VAL A 108 4.52 -2.51 1.08
CA VAL A 108 5.68 -3.16 1.71
C VAL A 108 5.90 -4.57 1.17
N VAL A 109 4.84 -5.35 0.98
CA VAL A 109 4.94 -6.71 0.39
C VAL A 109 5.45 -6.64 -1.04
N GLN A 110 4.89 -5.73 -1.84
CA GLN A 110 5.31 -5.53 -3.22
C GLN A 110 6.75 -5.02 -3.30
N ALA A 111 7.18 -4.16 -2.38
CA ALA A 111 8.57 -3.72 -2.30
C ALA A 111 9.52 -4.86 -1.93
N ALA A 112 9.17 -5.75 -0.99
CA ALA A 112 9.98 -6.92 -0.67
C ALA A 112 10.22 -7.80 -1.90
N ILE A 113 9.16 -8.01 -2.70
CA ILE A 113 9.22 -8.78 -3.95
C ILE A 113 10.01 -8.02 -5.03
N LYS A 114 9.70 -6.75 -5.28
CA LYS A 114 10.32 -5.97 -6.37
C LYS A 114 11.81 -5.76 -6.12
N TRP A 115 12.18 -5.36 -4.91
CA TRP A 115 13.56 -5.04 -4.55
C TRP A 115 14.37 -6.25 -4.13
N GLN A 116 13.74 -7.43 -4.07
CA GLN A 116 14.35 -8.65 -3.56
C GLN A 116 15.07 -8.40 -2.22
N ALA A 117 14.34 -7.76 -1.30
CA ALA A 117 14.88 -7.28 -0.04
C ALA A 117 14.09 -7.80 1.16
N CYS A 118 14.78 -8.03 2.27
CA CYS A 118 14.13 -8.27 3.54
C CYS A 118 13.59 -6.94 4.09
N ILE A 119 12.36 -6.96 4.60
CA ILE A 119 11.75 -5.76 5.19
C ILE A 119 11.16 -6.11 6.55
N GLY A 120 11.55 -5.36 7.57
CA GLY A 120 11.11 -5.57 8.94
C GLY A 120 11.40 -4.36 9.82
N TRP A 121 11.20 -4.50 11.12
CA TRP A 121 11.63 -3.48 12.08
C TRP A 121 13.12 -3.64 12.36
N VAL A 122 13.91 -2.59 12.13
CA VAL A 122 15.36 -2.59 12.38
C VAL A 122 15.66 -1.81 13.65
N ASP A 123 16.33 -2.46 14.60
CA ASP A 123 16.89 -1.81 15.77
C ASP A 123 18.40 -1.62 15.63
N ALA A 124 18.97 -0.86 16.54
CA ALA A 124 20.40 -0.64 16.61
C ALA A 124 20.88 -0.48 18.05
N PHE A 125 22.11 -0.93 18.28
CA PHE A 125 22.83 -0.56 19.48
C PHE A 125 23.33 0.89 19.40
N PRO A 126 23.58 1.55 20.54
CA PRO A 126 24.21 2.87 20.56
C PRO A 126 25.55 2.87 19.81
N HIS A 127 26.33 1.80 19.94
CA HIS A 127 27.63 1.62 19.30
C HIS A 127 27.77 0.23 18.66
N PRO A 128 28.66 0.06 17.65
CA PRO A 128 28.96 -1.25 17.10
C PRO A 128 29.42 -2.25 18.17
N VAL A 129 29.04 -3.51 18.01
CA VAL A 129 29.36 -4.63 18.90
C VAL A 129 30.03 -5.76 18.13
N GLY A 130 30.88 -6.53 18.81
CA GLY A 130 31.51 -7.73 18.28
C GLY A 130 30.70 -9.00 18.58
N TYR A 131 30.57 -9.87 17.58
CA TYR A 131 29.86 -11.15 17.63
C TYR A 131 30.52 -12.17 16.70
N PHE A 132 31.10 -13.22 17.26
CA PHE A 132 31.82 -14.26 16.51
C PHE A 132 32.83 -13.71 15.49
N GLY A 133 33.60 -12.70 15.91
CA GLY A 133 34.62 -12.05 15.07
C GLY A 133 34.09 -11.07 14.02
N ARG A 134 32.79 -10.79 14.01
CA ARG A 134 32.15 -9.76 13.17
C ARG A 134 31.79 -8.55 14.00
N GLU A 135 31.87 -7.36 13.40
CA GLU A 135 31.30 -6.14 13.97
C GLU A 135 29.98 -5.79 13.27
N TYR A 136 28.95 -5.45 14.03
CA TYR A 136 27.70 -4.91 13.50
C TYR A 136 27.05 -4.00 14.55
N ARG A 137 26.02 -3.26 14.15
CA ARG A 137 25.25 -2.39 15.05
C ARG A 137 23.75 -2.63 14.95
N GLU A 138 23.24 -2.79 13.74
CA GLU A 138 21.81 -2.94 13.47
C GLU A 138 21.40 -4.40 13.31
N TRP A 139 20.18 -4.73 13.74
CA TRP A 139 19.55 -6.03 13.52
C TRP A 139 18.07 -5.88 13.17
N ILE A 140 17.55 -6.82 12.38
CA ILE A 140 16.12 -6.93 12.05
C ILE A 140 15.41 -7.82 13.07
N ARG A 141 14.25 -7.37 13.57
CA ARG A 141 13.44 -8.14 14.53
C ARG A 141 12.81 -9.35 13.85
N SER A 142 12.86 -10.50 14.51
CA SER A 142 12.25 -11.76 14.04
C SER A 142 10.73 -11.79 14.22
N SER A 143 10.16 -10.82 14.95
CA SER A 143 8.74 -10.78 15.29
C SER A 143 7.82 -10.50 14.10
N PHE A 144 8.30 -9.79 13.08
CA PHE A 144 7.58 -9.57 11.83
C PHE A 144 8.57 -9.15 10.73
N VAL A 145 8.91 -10.06 9.82
CA VAL A 145 9.86 -9.81 8.73
C VAL A 145 9.43 -10.47 7.43
N PHE A 146 9.40 -9.69 6.36
CA PHE A 146 9.29 -10.20 5.00
C PHE A 146 10.66 -10.64 4.50
N VAL A 147 10.74 -11.84 3.93
CA VAL A 147 11.95 -12.45 3.38
C VAL A 147 11.65 -12.98 1.98
N PRO A 148 12.28 -12.46 0.93
CA PRO A 148 12.09 -12.98 -0.42
C PRO A 148 12.46 -14.46 -0.51
N ALA A 149 11.67 -15.24 -1.24
CA ALA A 149 11.82 -16.68 -1.31
C ALA A 149 13.19 -17.10 -1.87
N GLU A 150 13.79 -16.29 -2.75
CA GLU A 150 15.12 -16.55 -3.30
C GLU A 150 16.24 -16.50 -2.25
N HIS A 151 16.07 -15.68 -1.21
CA HIS A 151 17.11 -15.46 -0.19
C HIS A 151 17.04 -16.44 0.96
N VAL A 152 15.90 -17.11 1.18
CA VAL A 152 15.70 -18.04 2.30
C VAL A 152 16.82 -19.08 2.38
N SER A 153 17.17 -19.72 1.26
CA SER A 153 18.19 -20.77 1.24
C SER A 153 19.59 -20.30 1.65
N SER A 154 19.89 -19.00 1.48
CA SER A 154 21.18 -18.40 1.87
C SER A 154 21.29 -18.17 3.37
N ILE A 155 20.14 -18.03 4.05
CA ILE A 155 20.04 -17.75 5.49
C ILE A 155 19.51 -18.95 6.30
N GLU A 156 19.18 -20.07 5.67
CA GLU A 156 18.85 -21.32 6.38
C GLU A 156 20.10 -22.08 6.87
N PRO A 157 20.03 -22.82 8.00
CA PRO A 157 18.89 -22.92 8.90
C PRO A 157 18.75 -21.66 9.77
N LEU A 158 17.52 -21.24 10.05
CA LEU A 158 17.25 -20.08 10.91
C LEU A 158 17.55 -20.41 12.38
N ALA A 159 17.30 -21.66 12.81
CA ALA A 159 17.70 -22.18 14.11
C ALA A 159 19.19 -22.55 14.14
N TYR A 160 20.05 -21.61 13.76
CA TYR A 160 21.49 -21.85 13.72
C TYR A 160 22.03 -22.18 15.13
N PRO A 161 22.85 -23.23 15.29
CA PRO A 161 23.39 -23.61 16.60
C PRO A 161 24.30 -22.52 17.17
N ILE A 162 24.07 -22.18 18.45
CA ILE A 162 24.95 -21.30 19.21
C ILE A 162 25.65 -22.17 20.28
N PRO A 163 26.99 -22.27 20.30
CA PRO A 163 27.73 -23.04 21.30
C PRO A 163 27.66 -22.32 22.66
N ALA A 164 26.64 -22.65 23.45
CA ALA A 164 26.35 -22.01 24.74
C ALA A 164 27.54 -22.08 25.70
N GLU A 165 28.25 -23.20 25.70
CA GLU A 165 29.45 -23.45 26.50
C GLU A 165 30.63 -22.53 26.17
N SER A 166 30.63 -21.90 24.99
CA SER A 166 31.64 -20.90 24.61
C SER A 166 31.26 -19.48 25.01
N ILE A 167 30.01 -19.26 25.44
CA ILE A 167 29.48 -17.92 25.77
C ILE A 167 29.27 -17.78 27.27
N PHE A 168 28.64 -18.78 27.90
CA PHE A 168 28.17 -18.71 29.28
C PHE A 168 29.07 -19.49 30.23
N SER A 169 29.31 -18.92 31.42
CA SER A 169 30.19 -19.49 32.43
C SER A 169 29.52 -20.48 33.39
N GLY A 170 28.19 -20.44 33.49
CA GLY A 170 27.42 -21.09 34.55
C GLY A 170 27.29 -20.27 35.85
N GLU A 171 27.95 -19.11 35.95
CA GLU A 171 28.07 -18.36 37.21
C GLU A 171 27.34 -17.00 37.16
N PRO A 172 26.34 -16.74 38.04
CA PRO A 172 25.57 -15.48 38.04
C PRO A 172 26.40 -14.20 38.18
N ASN A 173 27.51 -14.25 38.93
CA ASN A 173 28.35 -13.08 39.17
C ASN A 173 29.29 -12.74 38.00
N GLN A 174 29.46 -13.67 37.07
CA GLN A 174 30.28 -13.53 35.89
C GLN A 174 29.60 -14.30 34.76
N PRO A 175 28.47 -13.84 34.21
CA PRO A 175 27.60 -14.68 33.38
C PRO A 175 28.21 -15.18 32.08
N PHE A 176 29.32 -14.59 31.64
CA PHE A 176 30.01 -14.93 30.40
C PHE A 176 31.42 -15.45 30.69
N VAL A 177 31.95 -16.31 29.82
CA VAL A 177 33.35 -16.77 29.90
C VAL A 177 34.32 -15.67 29.45
N ASP A 178 35.57 -15.70 29.96
CA ASP A 178 36.57 -14.65 29.68
C ASP A 178 36.88 -14.50 28.18
N ASP A 179 36.99 -15.61 27.45
CA ASP A 179 37.27 -15.63 26.00
C ASP A 179 35.98 -15.76 25.16
N SER A 180 34.88 -15.20 25.64
CA SER A 180 33.59 -15.29 24.96
C SER A 180 33.64 -14.72 23.54
N PRO A 181 33.03 -15.39 22.52
CA PRO A 181 33.04 -14.91 21.14
C PRO A 181 32.18 -13.65 20.94
N ILE A 182 31.46 -13.20 21.98
CA ILE A 182 30.75 -11.93 21.98
C ILE A 182 31.51 -10.87 22.77
N SER A 183 31.63 -9.68 22.20
CA SER A 183 32.39 -8.57 22.81
C SER A 183 31.86 -8.18 24.19
N GLU A 184 32.73 -7.67 25.07
CA GLU A 184 32.36 -7.13 26.39
C GLU A 184 31.23 -6.10 26.31
N ARG A 185 31.19 -5.30 25.22
CA ARG A 185 30.13 -4.32 24.98
C ARG A 185 28.77 -4.99 24.78
N LEU A 186 28.71 -6.05 23.97
CA LEU A 186 27.48 -6.82 23.76
C LEU A 186 27.03 -7.49 25.06
N GLN A 187 27.97 -8.09 25.80
CA GLN A 187 27.71 -8.68 27.12
C GLN A 187 27.07 -7.67 28.07
N ARG A 188 27.62 -6.45 28.12
CA ARG A 188 27.08 -5.35 28.93
C ARG A 188 25.66 -4.96 28.51
N TYR A 189 25.40 -4.76 27.21
CA TYR A 189 24.06 -4.43 26.71
C TYR A 189 23.03 -5.54 26.99
N LEU A 190 23.42 -6.81 26.85
CA LEU A 190 22.54 -7.94 27.21
C LEU A 190 22.16 -7.93 28.70
N CYS A 191 23.13 -7.65 29.57
CA CYS A 191 22.88 -7.51 31.00
C CYS A 191 22.02 -6.27 31.33
N GLU A 192 22.27 -5.12 30.72
CA GLU A 192 21.45 -3.90 30.91
C GLU A 192 20.00 -4.10 30.46
N TRP A 193 19.81 -4.83 29.36
CA TRP A 193 18.51 -5.12 28.80
C TRP A 193 17.71 -6.07 29.69
N LEU A 194 18.33 -7.15 30.18
CA LEU A 194 17.65 -8.27 30.83
C LEU A 194 17.59 -8.17 32.37
N LEU A 195 18.52 -7.47 33.01
CA LEU A 195 18.70 -7.55 34.47
C LEU A 195 18.20 -6.30 35.19
N GLU A 196 17.64 -6.51 36.39
CA GLU A 196 17.42 -5.42 37.35
C GLU A 196 18.78 -4.90 37.84
N ARG A 197 19.00 -3.58 37.80
CA ARG A 197 20.22 -2.92 38.29
C ARG A 197 19.85 -1.76 39.21
N ASP A 198 20.64 -1.57 40.27
CA ASP A 198 20.41 -0.56 41.31
C ASP A 198 20.98 0.84 40.98
N GLU A 199 21.69 1.05 39.86
CA GLU A 199 22.38 2.33 39.55
C GLU A 199 22.18 2.89 38.12
N THR A 200 22.57 4.16 37.97
CA THR A 200 21.96 5.27 37.22
C THR A 200 22.46 5.56 35.80
N GLU A 201 23.35 4.76 35.22
CA GLU A 201 23.89 4.99 33.87
C GLU A 201 23.64 3.78 32.97
N SER A 202 22.48 3.77 32.30
CA SER A 202 22.17 2.85 31.19
C SER A 202 22.55 3.55 29.88
N GLU A 203 23.30 2.88 29.02
CA GLU A 203 23.52 3.37 27.64
C GLU A 203 22.32 3.06 26.74
N LEU A 204 21.50 2.08 27.12
CA LEU A 204 20.25 1.76 26.42
C LEU A 204 19.14 2.71 26.89
N GLU A 205 18.48 3.36 25.93
CA GLU A 205 17.32 4.23 26.18
C GLU A 205 16.10 3.43 26.66
N GLU A 206 16.00 2.17 26.23
CA GLU A 206 14.93 1.26 26.58
C GLU A 206 15.46 0.05 27.36
N GLY A 207 14.58 -0.60 28.12
CA GLY A 207 14.88 -1.84 28.83
C GLY A 207 13.77 -2.86 28.62
N TRP A 208 14.09 -4.15 28.80
CA TRP A 208 13.06 -5.18 28.72
C TRP A 208 12.02 -4.99 29.82
N HIS A 209 10.73 -5.13 29.49
CA HIS A 209 9.63 -4.96 30.44
C HIS A 209 9.62 -6.01 31.59
N SER A 210 10.42 -7.08 31.49
CA SER A 210 10.48 -8.19 32.45
C SER A 210 11.90 -8.42 32.93
N LYS A 211 12.57 -7.34 33.36
CA LYS A 211 13.86 -7.44 34.04
C LYS A 211 13.74 -8.32 35.28
N PHE A 212 14.84 -8.97 35.65
CA PHE A 212 14.92 -9.83 36.82
C PHE A 212 16.31 -9.78 37.46
N LYS A 213 16.43 -10.17 38.72
CA LYS A 213 17.73 -10.35 39.38
C LYS A 213 18.39 -11.63 38.91
N LEU A 214 19.65 -11.54 38.51
CA LEU A 214 20.43 -12.72 38.13
C LEU A 214 20.88 -13.47 39.38
N THR A 215 20.36 -14.68 39.56
CA THR A 215 20.70 -15.61 40.64
C THR A 215 20.94 -17.00 40.05
N GLY A 216 21.43 -17.95 40.85
CA GLY A 216 21.58 -19.33 40.37
C GLY A 216 20.26 -19.94 39.87
N GLU A 217 19.12 -19.52 40.42
CA GLU A 217 17.79 -19.98 40.02
C GLU A 217 17.33 -19.36 38.69
N THR A 218 17.62 -18.08 38.46
CA THR A 218 17.19 -17.36 37.25
C THR A 218 18.21 -17.45 36.10
N TYR A 219 19.41 -17.99 36.35
CA TYR A 219 20.48 -18.13 35.37
C TYR A 219 20.07 -18.90 34.10
N PRO A 220 19.39 -20.06 34.18
CA PRO A 220 18.96 -20.77 32.97
C PRO A 220 17.99 -19.95 32.09
N ASN A 221 17.15 -19.11 32.72
CA ASN A 221 16.26 -18.21 31.99
C ASN A 221 17.06 -17.08 31.33
N PHE A 222 18.10 -16.56 31.98
CA PHE A 222 19.05 -15.61 31.40
C PHE A 222 19.72 -16.20 30.15
N GLU A 223 20.33 -17.38 30.26
CA GLU A 223 20.98 -18.04 29.11
C GLU A 223 19.99 -18.23 27.95
N ALA A 224 18.78 -18.73 28.23
CA ALA A 224 17.76 -18.94 27.22
C ALA A 224 17.32 -17.62 26.55
N LYS A 225 17.26 -16.51 27.30
CA LYS A 225 16.90 -15.19 26.76
C LYS A 225 18.02 -14.59 25.95
N VAL A 226 19.25 -14.61 26.45
CA VAL A 226 20.43 -14.17 25.71
C VAL A 226 20.56 -14.96 24.41
N THR A 227 20.49 -16.28 24.46
CA THR A 227 20.63 -17.12 23.26
C THR A 227 19.56 -16.81 22.21
N ALA A 228 18.33 -16.48 22.62
CA ALA A 228 17.28 -16.04 21.68
C ALA A 228 17.63 -14.69 21.01
N ILE A 229 18.09 -13.70 21.79
CA ILE A 229 18.54 -12.40 21.27
C ILE A 229 19.71 -12.60 20.29
N LEU A 230 20.68 -13.43 20.66
CA LEU A 230 21.83 -13.71 19.81
C LEU A 230 21.44 -14.40 18.50
N ARG A 231 20.40 -15.25 18.47
CA ARG A 231 19.89 -15.85 17.21
C ARG A 231 19.24 -14.80 16.30
N GLU A 232 18.48 -13.87 16.85
CA GLU A 232 17.90 -12.74 16.09
C GLU A 232 19.00 -11.87 15.47
N GLN A 233 20.05 -11.59 16.23
CA GLN A 233 21.22 -10.87 15.72
C GLN A 233 21.97 -11.67 14.65
N LEU A 234 22.14 -12.98 14.85
CA LEU A 234 22.80 -13.85 13.88
C LEU A 234 22.05 -13.92 12.55
N LEU A 235 20.71 -13.91 12.56
CA LEU A 235 19.92 -13.76 11.32
C LEU A 235 20.35 -12.51 10.54
N SER A 236 20.52 -11.38 11.24
CA SER A 236 20.94 -10.11 10.62
C SER A 236 22.38 -10.17 10.09
N VAL A 237 23.29 -10.78 10.85
CA VAL A 237 24.68 -11.01 10.39
C VAL A 237 24.69 -11.83 9.10
N ARG A 238 23.89 -12.90 9.04
CA ARG A 238 23.83 -13.78 7.87
C ARG A 238 23.18 -13.12 6.66
N LEU A 239 22.18 -12.28 6.87
CA LEU A 239 21.61 -11.45 5.80
C LEU A 239 22.69 -10.54 5.18
N ARG A 240 23.53 -9.90 6.00
CA ARG A 240 24.66 -9.08 5.52
C ARG A 240 25.70 -9.90 4.76
N GLU A 241 26.10 -11.04 5.32
CA GLU A 241 27.09 -11.93 4.70
C GLU A 241 26.60 -12.49 3.36
N ALA A 242 25.29 -12.71 3.22
CA ALA A 242 24.65 -13.12 1.98
C ALA A 242 24.43 -11.96 0.98
N GLY A 243 24.72 -10.71 1.38
CA GLY A 243 24.48 -9.53 0.55
C GLY A 243 23.00 -9.24 0.31
N VAL A 244 22.12 -9.70 1.21
CA VAL A 244 20.68 -9.49 1.09
C VAL A 244 20.34 -8.08 1.59
N PRO A 245 19.71 -7.23 0.77
CA PRO A 245 19.29 -5.90 1.20
C PRO A 245 18.26 -5.99 2.34
N VAL A 246 18.36 -5.09 3.32
CA VAL A 246 17.44 -5.04 4.46
C VAL A 246 16.92 -3.61 4.63
N PHE A 247 15.60 -3.43 4.72
CA PHE A 247 14.97 -2.12 4.93
C PHE A 247 14.07 -2.09 6.16
N ASP A 248 14.01 -0.93 6.80
CA ASP A 248 13.17 -0.67 7.96
C ASP A 248 11.73 -0.30 7.57
N PHE A 249 10.71 -0.83 8.27
CA PHE A 249 9.30 -0.48 8.03
C PHE A 249 9.02 1.03 8.05
N ARG A 250 9.71 1.80 8.89
CA ARG A 250 9.50 3.24 9.06
C ARG A 250 9.97 4.04 7.84
N LEU A 251 10.73 3.44 6.93
CA LEU A 251 11.09 4.06 5.66
C LEU A 251 9.86 4.32 4.78
N PHE A 252 8.89 3.41 4.76
CA PHE A 252 7.77 3.45 3.80
C PHE A 252 6.82 4.63 3.99
N PRO A 253 6.38 4.99 5.21
CA PRO A 253 5.61 6.21 5.40
C PRO A 253 6.37 7.49 5.05
N LEU A 254 7.71 7.50 5.17
CA LEU A 254 8.52 8.65 4.75
C LEU A 254 8.52 8.78 3.23
N LEU A 255 8.74 7.66 2.53
CA LEU A 255 8.63 7.60 1.07
C LEU A 255 7.23 7.95 0.58
N ALA A 256 6.17 7.66 1.34
CA ALA A 256 4.82 8.07 0.96
C ALA A 256 4.56 9.58 1.16
N ARG A 257 5.18 10.21 2.16
CA ARG A 257 4.92 11.61 2.55
C ARG A 257 5.66 12.63 1.69
N GLU A 258 6.92 12.37 1.35
CA GLU A 258 7.78 13.38 0.71
C GLU A 258 7.54 13.58 -0.78
N GLU A 259 6.75 12.69 -1.35
CA GLU A 259 7.01 12.21 -2.70
C GLU A 259 5.69 12.06 -3.47
N GLY A 260 4.58 11.70 -2.81
CA GLY A 260 3.35 11.31 -3.52
C GLY A 260 3.55 10.13 -4.48
N THR A 261 4.77 9.60 -4.55
CA THR A 261 5.22 8.47 -5.31
C THR A 261 4.92 7.22 -4.50
N ASN A 262 4.33 6.24 -5.17
CA ASN A 262 4.26 4.90 -4.63
C ASN A 262 5.71 4.38 -4.50
N PRO A 263 6.20 3.98 -3.31
CA PRO A 263 7.56 3.47 -3.14
C PRO A 263 7.88 2.30 -4.09
N ILE A 264 6.87 1.54 -4.53
CA ILE A 264 6.98 0.47 -5.53
C ILE A 264 7.44 0.99 -6.91
N GLY A 265 7.31 2.30 -7.18
CA GLY A 265 7.77 2.93 -8.42
C GLY A 265 9.29 2.87 -8.60
N LEU A 266 10.06 2.74 -7.52
CA LEU A 266 11.52 2.67 -7.59
C LEU A 266 11.98 1.29 -8.04
N ASP A 267 12.83 1.24 -9.08
CA ASP A 267 13.38 -0.02 -9.59
C ASP A 267 14.41 -0.64 -8.65
N ALA A 268 15.22 0.19 -8.01
CA ALA A 268 16.12 -0.21 -6.95
C ALA A 268 16.23 0.90 -5.88
N PRO A 269 16.08 0.57 -4.59
CA PRO A 269 16.32 1.52 -3.51
C PRO A 269 17.83 1.81 -3.38
N PRO A 270 18.23 3.05 -3.02
CA PRO A 270 19.62 3.37 -2.72
C PRO A 270 20.21 2.52 -1.60
N GLU A 271 21.52 2.24 -1.67
CA GLU A 271 22.23 1.40 -0.70
C GLU A 271 22.25 2.04 0.70
N GLU A 272 22.31 3.37 0.76
CA GLU A 272 22.28 4.14 1.99
C GLU A 272 20.95 4.04 2.76
N TRP A 273 19.88 3.54 2.15
CA TRP A 273 18.61 3.30 2.84
C TRP A 273 18.58 1.99 3.60
N GLN A 274 19.53 1.08 3.32
CA GLN A 274 19.56 -0.20 4.00
C GLN A 274 19.81 -0.01 5.50
N TRP A 275 19.20 -0.89 6.29
CA TRP A 275 19.25 -0.86 7.75
C TRP A 275 18.69 0.46 8.28
N LEU A 276 19.48 1.21 9.04
CA LEU A 276 19.16 2.55 9.55
C LEU A 276 20.00 3.65 8.90
N GLY A 277 20.61 3.38 7.74
CA GLY A 277 21.40 4.40 7.03
C GLY A 277 20.57 5.64 6.67
N TRP A 278 19.28 5.46 6.37
CA TRP A 278 18.33 6.53 6.09
C TRP A 278 18.13 7.52 7.26
N GLN A 279 18.33 7.09 8.51
CA GLN A 279 18.21 7.99 9.68
C GLN A 279 19.41 8.90 9.85
N GLN A 280 20.57 8.49 9.31
CA GLN A 280 21.82 9.25 9.39
C GLN A 280 22.02 10.15 8.18
N ALA A 281 21.23 9.96 7.12
CA ALA A 281 21.19 10.87 6.00
C ALA A 281 20.70 12.26 6.49
N SER A 282 21.49 13.29 6.23
CA SER A 282 21.28 14.67 6.74
C SER A 282 19.96 15.31 6.27
N SER A 283 19.31 14.66 5.33
CA SER A 283 17.91 14.76 4.95
C SER A 283 17.54 13.37 4.42
N PRO A 284 16.29 12.88 4.53
CA PRO A 284 15.87 11.76 3.70
C PRO A 284 16.32 12.11 2.27
N PRO A 285 17.10 11.24 1.60
CA PRO A 285 17.69 11.61 0.34
C PRO A 285 16.53 12.00 -0.58
N PRO A 286 16.56 13.17 -1.25
CA PRO A 286 15.60 13.44 -2.30
C PRO A 286 15.71 12.23 -3.21
N VAL A 287 14.65 11.45 -3.36
CA VAL A 287 14.72 10.30 -4.25
C VAL A 287 14.95 10.93 -5.60
N HIS A 288 16.20 10.86 -6.07
CA HIS A 288 16.65 11.55 -7.26
C HIS A 288 15.92 10.89 -8.44
N GLY A 289 14.69 11.33 -8.69
CA GLY A 289 13.80 10.75 -9.69
C GLY A 289 12.34 11.15 -9.53
N ALA A 290 11.83 11.43 -8.33
CA ALA A 290 10.41 11.72 -8.18
C ALA A 290 10.07 13.16 -8.58
N VAL A 291 8.98 13.30 -9.33
CA VAL A 291 8.43 14.61 -9.66
C VAL A 291 7.73 15.18 -8.44
N ARG A 292 8.20 16.35 -7.99
CA ARG A 292 7.46 17.15 -7.02
C ARG A 292 6.46 17.99 -7.79
N GLY A 293 5.18 17.93 -7.43
CA GLY A 293 4.18 18.75 -8.10
C GLY A 293 2.99 19.10 -7.21
N CYS A 294 2.38 20.24 -7.49
CA CYS A 294 1.17 20.69 -6.83
C CYS A 294 0.12 21.08 -7.88
N LEU A 295 -1.15 20.87 -7.53
CA LEU A 295 -2.29 21.41 -8.25
C LEU A 295 -2.80 22.61 -7.46
N ASP A 296 -2.68 23.79 -8.04
CA ASP A 296 -3.20 25.01 -7.44
C ASP A 296 -4.71 25.12 -7.70
N ARG A 297 -5.15 24.69 -8.89
CA ARG A 297 -6.54 24.76 -9.32
C ARG A 297 -6.88 23.64 -10.30
N ALA A 298 -8.05 23.04 -10.11
CA ALA A 298 -8.71 22.20 -11.10
C ALA A 298 -10.21 22.57 -11.11
N ASP A 299 -10.71 23.00 -12.26
CA ASP A 299 -12.06 23.53 -12.42
C ASP A 299 -12.70 22.93 -13.68
N PHE A 300 -13.76 22.16 -13.48
CA PHE A 300 -14.59 21.56 -14.51
C PHE A 300 -15.97 21.21 -13.94
N PRO A 301 -17.03 21.20 -14.76
CA PRO A 301 -18.34 20.82 -14.27
C PRO A 301 -18.39 19.31 -14.00
N PRO A 302 -19.04 18.84 -12.94
CA PRO A 302 -19.19 17.40 -12.67
C PRO A 302 -20.11 16.71 -13.69
N GLN A 303 -20.97 17.47 -14.38
CA GLN A 303 -21.87 16.99 -15.42
C GLN A 303 -21.83 17.93 -16.64
N LEU A 304 -21.82 17.35 -17.83
CA LEU A 304 -21.81 18.07 -19.10
C LEU A 304 -22.83 17.44 -20.05
N ARG A 305 -23.59 18.25 -20.78
CA ARG A 305 -24.32 17.77 -21.96
C ARG A 305 -23.41 17.89 -23.18
N ARG A 306 -23.31 16.82 -23.97
CA ARG A 306 -22.52 16.81 -25.20
C ARG A 306 -22.91 17.98 -26.11
N GLY A 307 -21.91 18.59 -26.76
CA GLY A 307 -22.11 19.79 -27.57
C GLY A 307 -22.28 21.11 -26.80
N THR A 308 -22.36 21.09 -25.47
CA THR A 308 -22.32 22.33 -24.67
C THR A 308 -20.89 22.85 -24.60
N GLU A 309 -20.72 24.17 -24.73
CA GLU A 309 -19.43 24.82 -24.50
C GLU A 309 -19.05 24.74 -23.01
N ALA A 310 -18.26 23.75 -22.66
CA ALA A 310 -17.63 23.62 -21.35
C ALA A 310 -16.12 23.43 -21.50
N ARG A 311 -15.39 23.85 -20.47
CA ARG A 311 -13.93 23.83 -20.45
C ARG A 311 -13.42 23.22 -19.15
N LEU A 312 -12.29 22.54 -19.24
CA LEU A 312 -11.49 22.05 -18.12
C LEU A 312 -10.30 22.98 -17.96
N LYS A 313 -10.17 23.61 -16.79
CA LYS A 313 -9.03 24.44 -16.42
C LYS A 313 -8.23 23.79 -15.31
N VAL A 314 -6.95 23.54 -15.55
CA VAL A 314 -6.04 22.95 -14.56
C VAL A 314 -4.76 23.78 -14.51
N GLU A 315 -4.38 24.22 -13.33
CA GLU A 315 -3.19 25.02 -13.06
C GLU A 315 -2.41 24.38 -11.92
N GLY A 316 -1.09 24.42 -12.04
CA GLY A 316 -0.21 23.81 -11.06
C GLY A 316 1.25 24.04 -11.39
N TRP A 317 2.09 23.28 -10.73
CA TRP A 317 3.52 23.20 -11.01
C TRP A 317 4.04 21.79 -10.82
N ALA A 318 5.13 21.47 -11.52
CA ALA A 318 5.81 20.19 -11.44
C ALA A 318 7.31 20.38 -11.72
N VAL A 319 8.14 19.77 -10.90
CA VAL A 319 9.60 19.79 -11.01
C VAL A 319 10.11 18.36 -11.06
N ALA A 320 10.93 18.07 -12.07
CA ALA A 320 11.66 16.82 -12.19
C ALA A 320 13.17 17.09 -12.13
N PRO A 321 13.99 16.15 -11.63
CA PRO A 321 15.45 16.27 -11.67
C PRO A 321 16.04 16.40 -13.08
N THR A 322 15.35 15.87 -14.10
CA THR A 322 15.83 15.83 -15.49
C THR A 322 15.40 17.04 -16.34
N GLY A 323 14.98 18.13 -15.70
CA GLY A 323 14.51 19.36 -16.36
C GLY A 323 12.99 19.42 -16.49
N PRO A 324 12.44 20.33 -17.33
CA PRO A 324 11.02 20.63 -17.33
C PRO A 324 10.18 19.38 -17.61
N GLU A 325 9.18 19.19 -16.76
CA GLU A 325 8.24 18.08 -16.82
C GLU A 325 7.18 18.35 -17.90
N GLN A 326 6.55 17.30 -18.40
CA GLN A 326 5.35 17.43 -19.22
C GLN A 326 4.17 16.88 -18.45
N VAL A 327 3.08 17.64 -18.42
CA VAL A 327 1.80 17.16 -17.90
C VAL A 327 0.89 16.77 -19.04
N GLN A 328 0.14 15.71 -18.80
CA GLN A 328 -0.87 15.19 -19.70
C GLN A 328 -2.21 15.15 -18.96
N ILE A 329 -3.26 15.66 -19.60
CA ILE A 329 -4.61 15.58 -19.03
C ILE A 329 -5.37 14.50 -19.75
N ARG A 330 -5.94 13.57 -18.97
CA ARG A 330 -6.76 12.47 -19.45
C ARG A 330 -8.16 12.55 -18.89
N VAL A 331 -9.12 12.17 -19.74
CA VAL A 331 -10.51 11.99 -19.36
C VAL A 331 -10.90 10.60 -19.84
N GLY A 332 -11.18 9.68 -18.92
CA GLY A 332 -11.31 8.26 -19.26
C GLY A 332 -10.02 7.73 -19.90
N ASP A 333 -10.14 7.13 -21.08
CA ASP A 333 -8.98 6.64 -21.85
C ASP A 333 -8.38 7.71 -22.78
N TRP A 334 -9.05 8.83 -22.97
CA TRP A 334 -8.67 9.86 -23.93
C TRP A 334 -7.62 10.82 -23.38
N VAL A 335 -6.61 11.09 -24.20
CA VAL A 335 -5.59 12.11 -23.94
C VAL A 335 -6.02 13.42 -24.58
N LEU A 336 -6.29 14.43 -23.76
CA LEU A 336 -6.80 15.71 -24.26
C LEU A 336 -5.71 16.75 -24.53
N SER A 337 -4.57 16.67 -23.82
CA SER A 337 -3.47 17.62 -23.97
C SER A 337 -2.14 17.09 -23.49
N HIS A 338 -1.07 17.67 -24.03
CA HIS A 338 0.31 17.57 -23.54
C HIS A 338 0.81 19.01 -23.35
N GLN A 339 1.20 19.38 -22.13
CA GLN A 339 1.67 20.73 -21.81
C GLN A 339 3.05 20.66 -21.15
N GLN A 340 3.99 21.48 -21.63
CA GLN A 340 5.27 21.65 -20.93
C GLN A 340 5.05 22.43 -19.64
N CYS A 341 5.77 22.06 -18.59
CA CYS A 341 5.85 22.81 -17.34
C CYS A 341 6.93 23.89 -17.46
N ASP A 342 6.68 24.94 -18.26
CA ASP A 342 7.63 26.02 -18.52
C ASP A 342 7.14 27.40 -18.05
N LEU A 343 5.95 27.48 -17.46
CA LEU A 343 5.44 28.73 -16.89
C LEU A 343 6.26 29.09 -15.65
N ARG A 344 6.57 30.38 -15.55
CA ARG A 344 7.37 30.92 -14.46
C ARG A 344 6.54 31.05 -13.18
N ARG A 345 7.08 30.57 -12.06
CA ARG A 345 6.51 30.54 -10.71
C ARG A 345 7.45 31.23 -9.73
N ASP A 346 7.45 32.56 -9.81
CA ASP A 346 8.28 33.40 -8.92
C ASP A 346 7.87 33.28 -7.44
N ASP A 347 6.62 32.85 -7.18
CA ASP A 347 6.12 32.51 -5.85
C ASP A 347 6.83 31.29 -5.23
N LEU A 348 7.53 30.48 -6.03
CA LEU A 348 8.28 29.31 -5.58
C LEU A 348 9.80 29.53 -5.58
N ALA A 349 10.27 30.77 -5.80
CA ALA A 349 11.70 31.07 -5.94
C ALA A 349 12.53 30.75 -4.68
N ASP A 350 11.90 30.76 -3.50
CA ASP A 350 12.54 30.41 -2.23
C ASP A 350 12.62 28.89 -2.01
N GLU A 351 11.81 28.10 -2.73
CA GLU A 351 11.69 26.65 -2.53
C GLU A 351 12.34 25.82 -3.66
N LEU A 352 12.44 26.38 -4.86
CA LEU A 352 12.87 25.68 -6.07
C LEU A 352 13.99 26.43 -6.80
N ALA A 353 15.00 25.69 -7.24
CA ALA A 353 16.13 26.25 -7.98
C ALA A 353 15.74 26.74 -9.40
N ASP A 354 14.73 26.12 -10.01
CA ASP A 354 14.16 26.56 -11.29
C ASP A 354 12.67 26.91 -11.09
N THR A 355 12.33 28.17 -11.36
CA THR A 355 10.97 28.67 -11.28
C THR A 355 10.16 28.39 -12.55
N ARG A 356 10.76 27.87 -13.62
CA ARG A 356 10.04 27.45 -14.84
C ARG A 356 9.54 26.02 -14.68
N CYS A 357 8.54 25.87 -13.82
CA CYS A 357 7.96 24.60 -13.45
C CYS A 357 6.41 24.63 -13.46
N GLY A 358 5.81 25.78 -13.72
CA GLY A 358 4.36 25.95 -13.77
C GLY A 358 3.75 25.42 -15.06
N PHE A 359 2.48 25.04 -14.99
CA PHE A 359 1.66 24.72 -16.15
C PHE A 359 0.25 25.30 -15.99
N SER A 360 -0.40 25.58 -17.12
CA SER A 360 -1.79 25.99 -17.20
C SER A 360 -2.40 25.32 -18.43
N VAL A 361 -3.47 24.58 -18.21
CA VAL A 361 -4.16 23.80 -19.22
C VAL A 361 -5.61 24.25 -19.26
N ASP A 362 -6.09 24.65 -20.44
CA ASP A 362 -7.47 25.10 -20.66
C ASP A 362 -8.03 24.45 -21.92
N LEU A 363 -8.85 23.40 -21.74
CA LEU A 363 -9.27 22.48 -22.80
C LEU A 363 -10.79 22.45 -22.97
N PRO A 364 -11.32 22.40 -24.20
CA PRO A 364 -12.74 22.17 -24.42
C PRO A 364 -13.14 20.72 -24.08
N LEU A 365 -14.33 20.55 -23.52
CA LEU A 365 -14.90 19.25 -23.13
C LEU A 365 -16.08 18.80 -24.02
N GLY A 366 -16.52 19.63 -24.96
CA GLY A 366 -17.80 19.46 -25.69
C GLY A 366 -17.91 18.18 -26.54
N ASP A 367 -16.78 17.62 -26.97
CA ASP A 367 -16.71 16.46 -27.89
C ASP A 367 -16.44 15.13 -27.18
N LEU A 368 -16.49 15.11 -25.85
CA LEU A 368 -16.27 13.87 -25.11
C LEU A 368 -17.38 12.84 -25.37
N PRO A 369 -17.05 11.53 -25.39
CA PRO A 369 -18.05 10.47 -25.50
C PRO A 369 -19.02 10.48 -24.32
N LEU A 370 -20.20 9.92 -24.52
CA LEU A 370 -21.21 9.79 -23.46
C LEU A 370 -20.74 8.82 -22.37
N GLY A 371 -21.15 9.05 -21.13
CA GLY A 371 -20.84 8.18 -20.00
C GLY A 371 -20.09 8.89 -18.88
N GLU A 372 -19.62 8.11 -17.91
CA GLU A 372 -18.83 8.58 -16.78
C GLU A 372 -17.34 8.43 -17.05
N HIS A 373 -16.59 9.50 -16.84
CA HIS A 373 -15.17 9.57 -17.14
C HIS A 373 -14.39 10.05 -15.94
N ARG A 374 -13.27 9.40 -15.67
CA ARG A 374 -12.33 9.82 -14.64
C ARG A 374 -11.37 10.84 -15.22
N VAL A 375 -11.25 12.01 -14.59
CA VAL A 375 -10.36 13.09 -15.02
C VAL A 375 -9.05 12.98 -14.24
N ARG A 376 -7.92 12.82 -14.94
CA ARG A 376 -6.59 12.67 -14.33
C ARG A 376 -5.58 13.61 -14.96
N ILE A 377 -4.60 14.00 -14.16
CA ILE A 377 -3.34 14.57 -14.63
C ILE A 377 -2.25 13.51 -14.50
N GLU A 378 -1.42 13.36 -15.52
CA GLU A 378 -0.26 12.47 -15.54
C GLU A 378 1.00 13.31 -15.77
N TRP A 379 2.06 13.05 -15.01
CA TRP A 379 3.39 13.63 -15.20
C TRP A 379 4.21 12.62 -16.00
N ILE A 380 4.48 12.93 -17.27
CA ILE A 380 4.89 11.94 -18.28
C ILE A 380 6.25 11.30 -17.96
N LYS A 381 7.25 12.09 -17.55
CA LYS A 381 8.58 11.54 -17.27
C LYS A 381 8.61 10.84 -15.91
N ALA A 382 7.79 11.28 -14.96
CA ALA A 382 7.65 10.63 -13.65
C ALA A 382 6.86 9.33 -13.67
N ALA A 383 6.05 9.10 -14.71
CA ALA A 383 5.03 8.03 -14.74
C ALA A 383 4.09 8.07 -13.51
N THR A 384 3.87 9.25 -12.92
CA THR A 384 2.92 9.44 -11.81
C THR A 384 1.62 10.05 -12.33
N SER A 385 0.53 9.83 -11.60
CA SER A 385 -0.77 10.40 -11.93
C SER A 385 -1.53 10.83 -10.70
N ARG A 386 -2.40 11.84 -10.85
CA ARG A 386 -3.29 12.31 -9.80
C ARG A 386 -4.71 12.45 -10.34
N ASP A 387 -5.65 12.01 -9.51
CA ASP A 387 -7.07 12.07 -9.83
C ASP A 387 -7.60 13.48 -9.54
N LEU A 388 -8.28 14.07 -10.53
CA LEU A 388 -8.89 15.40 -10.43
C LEU A 388 -10.39 15.31 -10.10
N GLY A 389 -11.03 14.18 -10.41
CA GLY A 389 -12.44 13.91 -10.12
C GLY A 389 -13.12 13.10 -11.22
N GLN A 390 -14.45 13.15 -11.24
CA GLN A 390 -15.29 12.47 -12.23
C GLN A 390 -16.12 13.48 -13.03
N LEU A 391 -16.30 13.20 -14.31
CA LEU A 391 -17.10 13.96 -15.25
C LEU A 391 -18.12 13.03 -15.91
N GLN A 392 -19.41 13.35 -15.78
CA GLN A 392 -20.48 12.64 -16.47
C GLN A 392 -20.91 13.40 -17.72
N VAL A 393 -20.77 12.78 -18.90
CA VAL A 393 -21.20 13.34 -20.18
C VAL A 393 -22.55 12.74 -20.57
N LEU A 394 -23.58 13.58 -20.54
CA LEU A 394 -24.96 13.25 -20.86
C LEU A 394 -25.25 13.56 -22.33
N ALA A 395 -26.17 12.80 -22.92
CA ALA A 395 -26.67 13.10 -24.26
C ALA A 395 -27.36 14.47 -24.28
N SER A 396 -27.16 15.21 -25.36
CA SER A 396 -28.02 16.33 -25.68
C SER A 396 -29.25 15.84 -26.43
N PHE A 397 -30.39 16.45 -26.11
CA PHE A 397 -31.58 16.32 -26.90
C PHE A 397 -32.34 17.65 -26.88
N THR A 398 -32.93 18.01 -28.01
CA THR A 398 -33.86 19.14 -28.12
C THR A 398 -35.09 18.66 -28.86
N PHE A 399 -36.24 19.25 -28.52
CA PHE A 399 -37.49 19.01 -29.22
C PHE A 399 -38.05 20.36 -29.66
N ASP A 400 -38.18 20.55 -30.97
CA ASP A 400 -38.75 21.75 -31.57
C ASP A 400 -40.19 21.45 -32.04
N PRO A 401 -41.22 21.89 -31.28
CA PRO A 401 -42.60 21.64 -31.65
C PRO A 401 -42.97 22.43 -32.91
N LYS A 402 -43.38 21.73 -33.97
CA LYS A 402 -43.85 22.34 -35.22
C LYS A 402 -45.34 22.61 -35.21
N ARG A 403 -46.12 21.73 -34.57
CA ARG A 403 -47.56 21.89 -34.43
C ARG A 403 -47.99 21.43 -33.05
N VAL A 404 -48.75 22.27 -32.38
CA VAL A 404 -49.44 21.93 -31.13
C VAL A 404 -50.93 22.05 -31.39
N PHE A 405 -51.66 20.98 -31.15
CA PHE A 405 -53.11 20.95 -31.22
C PHE A 405 -53.65 20.63 -29.83
N ILE A 406 -54.36 21.60 -29.27
CA ILE A 406 -55.10 21.50 -28.02
C ILE A 406 -56.51 22.03 -28.35
N PRO A 407 -57.56 21.19 -28.34
CA PRO A 407 -58.90 21.66 -28.65
C PRO A 407 -59.44 22.57 -27.54
N ASP A 408 -60.33 23.50 -27.92
CA ASP A 408 -61.02 24.37 -26.97
C ASP A 408 -61.91 23.55 -26.04
N PHE A 409 -61.73 23.72 -24.73
CA PHE A 409 -62.44 22.96 -23.70
C PHE A 409 -63.61 23.75 -23.12
N SER A 410 -64.81 23.18 -23.17
CA SER A 410 -66.05 23.81 -22.66
C SER A 410 -66.60 23.22 -21.35
N GLY A 411 -65.77 22.55 -20.54
CA GLY A 411 -66.15 22.16 -19.16
C GLY A 411 -66.80 20.78 -18.98
N GLY A 412 -66.50 19.80 -19.84
CA GLY A 412 -66.97 18.41 -19.70
C GLY A 412 -65.99 17.50 -18.94
N SER A 413 -66.46 16.36 -18.43
CA SER A 413 -65.60 15.34 -17.77
C SER A 413 -64.93 14.38 -18.76
N GLU A 414 -64.91 14.70 -20.05
CA GLU A 414 -64.33 13.86 -21.09
C GLU A 414 -62.83 14.19 -21.28
N PRO A 415 -61.97 13.19 -21.49
CA PRO A 415 -60.55 13.42 -21.69
C PRO A 415 -60.27 14.29 -22.92
N ILE A 416 -59.42 15.30 -22.77
CA ILE A 416 -59.06 16.24 -23.83
C ILE A 416 -57.89 15.65 -24.64
N PRO A 417 -58.05 15.37 -25.95
CA PRO A 417 -56.95 14.88 -26.77
C PRO A 417 -55.95 16.02 -27.03
N ILE A 418 -54.68 15.79 -26.70
CA ILE A 418 -53.57 16.69 -27.04
C ILE A 418 -52.74 16.00 -28.11
N GLU A 419 -52.35 16.75 -29.13
CA GLU A 419 -51.40 16.29 -30.14
C GLU A 419 -50.29 17.32 -30.34
N ILE A 420 -49.05 16.86 -30.24
CA ILE A 420 -47.87 17.67 -30.54
C ILE A 420 -47.04 16.95 -31.59
N THR A 421 -46.75 17.63 -32.70
CA THR A 421 -45.76 17.16 -33.66
C THR A 421 -44.56 18.10 -33.66
N GLY A 422 -43.37 17.53 -33.78
CA GLY A 422 -42.14 18.29 -33.74
C GLY A 422 -40.94 17.50 -34.24
N GLU A 423 -39.81 18.17 -34.26
CA GLU A 423 -38.52 17.60 -34.61
C GLU A 423 -37.73 17.33 -33.32
N VAL A 424 -37.29 16.09 -33.13
CA VAL A 424 -36.35 15.74 -32.05
C VAL A 424 -34.94 15.69 -32.64
N GLU A 425 -34.04 16.48 -32.08
CA GLU A 425 -32.61 16.36 -32.32
C GLU A 425 -31.98 15.69 -31.10
N SER A 426 -31.17 14.65 -31.32
CA SER A 426 -30.56 13.88 -30.24
C SER A 426 -29.21 13.31 -30.66
N ASP A 427 -28.26 13.22 -29.73
CA ASP A 427 -26.99 12.50 -29.93
C ASP A 427 -27.15 10.97 -29.94
N LEU A 428 -28.26 10.50 -29.37
CA LEU A 428 -28.60 9.08 -29.26
C LEU A 428 -29.82 8.75 -30.12
N GLU A 429 -29.94 7.47 -30.44
CA GLU A 429 -31.16 6.96 -31.05
C GLU A 429 -32.33 7.14 -30.08
N VAL A 430 -33.42 7.76 -30.56
CA VAL A 430 -34.61 8.04 -29.75
C VAL A 430 -35.58 6.88 -29.92
N GLU A 431 -35.81 6.12 -28.85
CA GLU A 431 -36.78 5.02 -28.84
C GLU A 431 -38.23 5.50 -28.74
N GLY A 432 -38.45 6.67 -28.13
CA GLY A 432 -39.77 7.17 -27.77
C GLY A 432 -39.73 8.62 -27.34
N VAL A 433 -40.85 9.33 -27.51
CA VAL A 433 -41.08 10.65 -26.90
C VAL A 433 -42.31 10.53 -26.00
N ARG A 434 -42.24 11.11 -24.81
CA ARG A 434 -43.34 11.09 -23.83
C ARG A 434 -43.83 12.51 -23.57
N LEU A 435 -45.14 12.67 -23.45
CA LEU A 435 -45.75 13.94 -23.04
C LEU A 435 -46.02 13.91 -21.54
N LEU A 436 -45.51 14.92 -20.84
CA LEU A 436 -45.82 15.16 -19.45
C LEU A 436 -46.67 16.42 -19.35
N VAL A 437 -47.81 16.33 -18.66
CA VAL A 437 -48.61 17.50 -18.25
C VAL A 437 -48.55 17.62 -16.75
N SER A 438 -48.07 18.77 -16.28
CA SER A 438 -47.83 19.03 -14.85
C SER A 438 -46.94 17.98 -14.19
N GLY A 439 -45.92 17.49 -14.91
CA GLY A 439 -44.97 16.49 -14.44
C GLY A 439 -45.50 15.04 -14.39
N LYS A 440 -46.74 14.79 -14.81
CA LYS A 440 -47.32 13.45 -14.93
C LYS A 440 -47.35 13.00 -16.39
N GLU A 441 -46.88 11.79 -16.64
CA GLU A 441 -47.01 11.14 -17.95
C GLU A 441 -48.50 10.85 -18.21
N ILE A 442 -49.02 11.37 -19.33
CA ILE A 442 -50.44 11.24 -19.69
C ILE A 442 -50.70 10.10 -20.70
N GLU A 443 -49.72 9.75 -21.54
CA GLU A 443 -49.67 8.51 -22.35
C GLU A 443 -48.33 8.44 -23.13
N SER A 444 -47.89 7.23 -23.52
CA SER A 444 -46.65 7.00 -24.28
C SER A 444 -46.89 7.14 -25.79
N ALA A 445 -46.05 7.88 -26.50
CA ALA A 445 -46.17 8.05 -27.95
C ALA A 445 -45.09 7.33 -28.78
N SER A 446 -45.41 7.12 -30.06
CA SER A 446 -44.57 6.48 -31.06
C SER A 446 -43.67 7.50 -31.77
N VAL A 447 -42.36 7.21 -31.89
CA VAL A 447 -41.51 7.90 -32.86
C VAL A 447 -42.03 7.58 -34.26
N LEU A 448 -42.34 8.61 -35.06
CA LEU A 448 -43.00 8.39 -36.35
C LEU A 448 -42.03 7.89 -37.43
N SER A 449 -40.86 8.52 -37.53
CA SER A 449 -39.82 8.12 -38.48
C SER A 449 -38.50 8.87 -38.24
N LEU A 450 -37.37 8.19 -38.47
CA LEU A 450 -36.06 8.81 -38.55
C LEU A 450 -35.95 9.57 -39.88
N ARG A 451 -35.75 10.90 -39.84
CA ARG A 451 -35.55 11.70 -41.05
C ARG A 451 -34.14 11.58 -41.61
N GLY A 452 -33.15 11.40 -40.75
CA GLY A 452 -31.76 11.25 -41.16
C GLY A 452 -30.77 11.44 -40.03
N ARG A 453 -29.50 11.18 -40.35
CA ARG A 453 -28.36 11.50 -39.48
C ARG A 453 -27.82 12.87 -39.87
N LYS A 454 -27.59 13.74 -38.89
CA LYS A 454 -26.89 15.01 -39.09
C LYS A 454 -25.42 14.74 -39.42
N PRO A 455 -24.75 15.63 -40.17
CA PRO A 455 -23.31 15.54 -40.43
C PRO A 455 -22.46 15.47 -39.16
N THR A 456 -22.96 16.02 -38.05
CA THR A 456 -22.34 16.02 -36.72
C THR A 456 -22.53 14.72 -35.93
N GLY A 457 -23.18 13.70 -36.51
CA GLY A 457 -23.40 12.40 -35.88
C GLY A 457 -24.66 12.28 -35.03
N GLY A 458 -25.46 13.35 -34.91
CA GLY A 458 -26.78 13.32 -34.25
C GLY A 458 -27.88 12.74 -35.14
N TYR A 459 -29.02 12.43 -34.54
CA TYR A 459 -30.22 11.92 -35.19
C TYR A 459 -31.30 13.00 -35.22
N LEU A 460 -32.02 13.09 -36.33
CA LEU A 460 -33.20 13.95 -36.47
C LEU A 460 -34.44 13.07 -36.68
N TYR A 461 -35.40 13.17 -35.78
CA TYR A 461 -36.66 12.43 -35.85
C TYR A 461 -37.84 13.36 -36.04
N ASP A 462 -38.82 12.91 -36.83
CA ASP A 462 -40.19 13.42 -36.70
C ASP A 462 -40.86 12.66 -35.55
N ALA A 463 -41.30 13.39 -34.54
CA ALA A 463 -42.06 12.83 -33.44
C ALA A 463 -43.48 13.38 -33.44
N ARG A 464 -44.44 12.50 -33.16
CA ARG A 464 -45.82 12.86 -32.87
C ARG A 464 -46.18 12.25 -31.54
N VAL A 465 -46.65 13.10 -30.64
CA VAL A 465 -47.04 12.73 -29.30
C VAL A 465 -48.50 13.04 -29.14
N SER A 466 -49.28 12.01 -28.82
CA SER A 466 -50.71 12.11 -28.59
C SER A 466 -51.04 11.53 -27.23
N GLY A 467 -51.98 12.15 -26.52
CA GLY A 467 -52.43 11.66 -25.22
C GLY A 467 -53.71 12.37 -24.78
N HIS A 468 -54.25 11.93 -23.66
CA HIS A 468 -55.49 12.47 -23.10
C HIS A 468 -55.24 13.11 -21.74
N CYS A 469 -55.67 14.36 -21.56
CA CYS A 469 -55.72 15.01 -20.25
C CYS A 469 -57.10 14.81 -19.62
N LEU A 470 -57.15 14.31 -18.39
CA LEU A 470 -58.36 14.20 -17.57
C LEU A 470 -58.70 15.52 -16.86
#